data_AF-A0A1I8CLD8-F1
#
_entry.id   AF-A0A1I8CLD8-F1
#
_cell.length_a   1.000
_cell.length_b   1.000
_cell.length_c   1.000
_cell.angle_alpha   90.00
_cell.angle_beta   90.00
_cell.angle_gamma   90.00
#
_symmetry.space_group_name_H-M   'P 1'
#
loop_
_entity.id
_entity.type
_entity.pdbx_description
1 polymer ?
#
loop_
_entity_poly.entity_id
_entity_poly.type
_entity_poly.pdbx_seq_one_letter_code
_entity_poly.pdbx_strand_id
1 'polypeptide(L)'
;MKYCVFICLFAIATYQLISALQCDQFMDFGADSQRIVSTKPYAVTQKCKACGTFESNNYEGKFTGIYIGCFETAIEFAQSFGSNKINFTAPKDQCETNLKDKNPYCYKHIATSEYNATVTSTICCCNTDYCSRTYATPHTDNFQEIGK
;
A
#
# COMPACT_ATOMS: atom_id res chain seq x y z
N MET A 1 33.06 33.77 -12.48
CA MET A 1 31.67 33.36 -12.79
C MET A 1 31.51 31.87 -13.15
N LYS A 2 32.50 30.98 -12.93
CA LYS A 2 32.34 29.52 -13.14
C LYS A 2 31.87 28.75 -11.89
N TYR A 3 32.01 29.35 -10.70
CA TYR A 3 31.70 28.69 -9.42
C TYR A 3 30.21 28.76 -9.02
N CYS A 4 29.45 29.77 -9.46
CA CYS A 4 28.00 29.82 -9.17
C CYS A 4 27.20 28.73 -9.87
N VAL A 5 27.62 28.32 -11.07
CA VAL A 5 26.93 27.27 -11.85
C VAL A 5 27.08 25.90 -11.18
N PHE A 6 28.25 25.61 -10.60
CA PHE A 6 28.50 24.36 -9.88
C PHE A 6 27.75 24.26 -8.55
N ILE A 7 27.60 25.38 -7.83
CA ILE A 7 26.86 25.41 -6.55
C ILE A 7 25.36 25.22 -6.78
N CYS A 8 24.79 25.80 -7.84
CA CYS A 8 23.39 25.57 -8.20
C CYS A 8 23.10 24.11 -8.62
N LEU A 9 24.03 23.44 -9.34
CA LEU A 9 23.87 22.04 -9.72
C LEU A 9 23.92 21.08 -8.52
N PHE A 10 24.75 21.35 -7.51
CA PHE A 10 24.77 20.56 -6.26
C PHE A 10 23.52 20.76 -5.39
N ALA A 11 22.92 21.96 -5.38
CA ALA A 11 21.66 22.21 -4.68
C ALA A 11 20.47 21.48 -5.34
N ILE A 12 20.43 21.38 -6.67
CA ILE A 12 19.36 20.66 -7.39
C ILE A 12 19.52 19.13 -7.23
N ALA A 13 20.75 18.62 -7.22
CA ALA A 13 21.01 17.20 -7.00
C ALA A 13 20.70 16.73 -5.56
N THR A 14 20.81 17.62 -4.57
CA THR A 14 20.46 17.32 -3.16
C THR A 14 18.97 17.47 -2.86
N TYR A 15 18.22 18.29 -3.62
CA TYR A 15 16.76 18.36 -3.53
C TYR A 15 16.04 17.08 -4.00
N GLN A 16 16.72 16.22 -4.75
CA GLN A 16 16.21 14.89 -5.15
C GLN A 16 16.34 13.84 -4.03
N LEU A 17 16.85 14.19 -2.84
CA LEU A 17 16.61 13.46 -1.61
C LEU A 17 15.17 13.72 -1.14
N ILE A 18 14.21 13.42 -2.01
CA ILE A 18 12.80 13.36 -1.67
C ILE A 18 12.70 12.25 -0.62
N SER A 19 12.47 12.65 0.62
CA SER A 19 12.21 11.79 1.75
C SER A 19 11.25 10.69 1.31
N ALA A 20 11.70 9.44 1.39
CA ALA A 20 10.79 8.33 1.18
C ALA A 20 9.68 8.40 2.23
N LEU A 21 8.45 8.12 1.80
CA LEU A 21 7.29 8.18 2.68
C LEU A 21 7.43 7.14 3.79
N GLN A 22 7.19 7.54 5.04
CA GLN A 22 7.15 6.65 6.17
C GLN A 22 5.76 6.04 6.27
N CYS A 23 5.62 4.77 5.86
CA CYS A 23 4.35 4.05 5.93
C CYS A 23 4.28 3.16 7.15
N ASP A 24 3.07 2.96 7.69
CA ASP A 24 2.86 1.90 8.65
C ASP A 24 3.18 0.55 8.00
N GLN A 25 3.57 -0.42 8.83
CA GLN A 25 3.80 -1.78 8.37
C GLN A 25 3.04 -2.74 9.27
N PHE A 26 2.08 -3.44 8.68
CA PHE A 26 1.29 -4.43 9.39
C PHE A 26 0.71 -5.43 8.41
N MET A 27 0.60 -6.67 8.84
CA MET A 27 -0.05 -7.73 8.09
C MET A 27 -0.72 -8.68 9.08
N ASP A 28 -1.98 -8.99 8.83
CA ASP A 28 -2.75 -10.01 9.56
C ASP A 28 -3.66 -10.69 8.56
N PHE A 29 -3.40 -11.97 8.28
CA PHE A 29 -4.22 -12.71 7.35
C PHE A 29 -4.36 -14.18 7.69
N GLY A 30 -5.49 -14.73 7.28
CA GLY A 30 -5.77 -16.15 7.21
C GLY A 30 -5.60 -16.68 5.78
N ALA A 31 -4.83 -17.75 5.63
CA ALA A 31 -4.72 -18.55 4.42
C ALA A 31 -4.64 -20.04 4.79
N ASP A 32 -5.41 -20.90 4.13
CA ASP A 32 -5.34 -22.37 4.28
C ASP A 32 -5.34 -22.87 5.74
N SER A 33 -6.24 -22.33 6.58
CA SER A 33 -6.36 -22.62 8.03
C SER A 33 -5.19 -22.15 8.92
N GLN A 34 -4.25 -21.38 8.38
CA GLN A 34 -3.20 -20.72 9.14
C GLN A 34 -3.49 -19.23 9.24
N ARG A 35 -3.17 -18.63 10.39
CA ARG A 35 -3.19 -17.18 10.59
C ARG A 35 -1.77 -16.68 10.78
N ILE A 36 -1.40 -15.66 10.02
CA ILE A 36 -0.08 -15.02 10.07
C ILE A 36 -0.28 -13.56 10.46
N VAL A 37 0.44 -13.13 11.50
CA VAL A 37 0.46 -11.74 11.97
C VAL A 37 1.91 -11.25 12.00
N SER A 38 2.18 -10.08 11.43
CA SER A 38 3.50 -9.47 11.44
C SER A 38 3.41 -7.95 11.47
N THR A 39 4.22 -7.31 12.31
CA THR A 39 4.46 -5.85 12.32
C THR A 39 5.63 -5.43 11.43
N LYS A 40 6.29 -6.40 10.78
CA LYS A 40 7.36 -6.18 9.79
C LYS A 40 7.09 -7.05 8.55
N PRO A 41 5.97 -6.83 7.84
CA PRO A 41 5.68 -7.53 6.61
C PRO A 41 6.75 -7.31 5.54
N TYR A 42 6.78 -8.21 4.56
CA TYR A 42 7.58 -8.06 3.36
C TYR A 42 7.30 -6.73 2.66
N ALA A 43 8.35 -6.12 2.11
CA ALA A 43 8.27 -4.91 1.31
C ALA A 43 9.15 -5.09 0.06
N VAL A 44 8.59 -4.77 -1.11
CA VAL A 44 9.30 -4.80 -2.41
C VAL A 44 10.31 -3.67 -2.49
N THR A 45 9.96 -2.52 -1.90
CA THR A 45 10.81 -1.34 -1.80
C THR A 45 10.84 -0.85 -0.35
N GLN A 46 12.01 -0.41 0.10
CA GLN A 46 12.13 0.29 1.39
C GLN A 46 11.74 1.77 1.29
N LYS A 47 11.60 2.30 0.07
CA LYS A 47 11.24 3.70 -0.17
C LYS A 47 9.88 3.77 -0.84
N CYS A 48 8.82 3.97 -0.06
CA CYS A 48 7.47 4.07 -0.59
C CYS A 48 7.28 5.42 -1.29
N LYS A 49 6.76 5.40 -2.53
CA LYS A 49 6.18 6.60 -3.18
C LYS A 49 4.80 6.94 -2.61
N ALA A 50 4.09 5.91 -2.16
CA ALA A 50 2.77 5.98 -1.55
C ALA A 50 2.63 4.85 -0.53
N CYS A 51 1.95 5.14 0.57
CA CYS A 51 1.50 4.11 1.49
C CYS A 51 0.27 3.44 0.89
N GLY A 52 0.11 2.15 1.14
CA GLY A 52 -1.05 1.42 0.70
C GLY A 52 -1.55 0.42 1.72
N THR A 53 -2.84 0.16 1.61
CA THR A 53 -3.54 -0.88 2.35
C THR A 53 -4.22 -1.79 1.34
N PHE A 54 -4.18 -3.09 1.60
CA PHE A 54 -4.99 -4.08 0.91
C PHE A 54 -5.75 -4.88 1.96
N GLU A 55 -7.07 -4.89 1.88
CA GLU A 55 -7.95 -5.62 2.79
C GLU A 55 -8.91 -6.47 1.97
N SER A 56 -9.14 -7.71 2.41
CA SER A 56 -10.15 -8.57 1.79
C SER A 56 -10.83 -9.46 2.82
N ASN A 57 -12.15 -9.61 2.71
CA ASN A 57 -12.92 -10.49 3.59
C ASN A 57 -12.88 -11.97 3.15
N ASN A 58 -12.49 -12.24 1.91
CA ASN A 58 -12.31 -13.58 1.32
C ASN A 58 -11.82 -13.46 -0.13
N TYR A 59 -10.53 -13.24 -0.36
CA TYR A 59 -9.94 -13.24 -1.68
C TYR A 59 -9.76 -14.68 -2.18
N GLU A 60 -10.71 -15.12 -3.01
CA GLU A 60 -10.71 -16.42 -3.69
C GLU A 60 -10.52 -17.64 -2.77
N GLY A 61 -11.00 -17.59 -1.53
CA GLY A 61 -10.83 -18.68 -0.55
C GLY A 61 -9.41 -18.81 0.01
N LYS A 62 -8.46 -17.98 -0.46
CA LYS A 62 -7.03 -18.08 -0.15
C LYS A 62 -6.57 -17.04 0.86
N PHE A 63 -7.21 -15.88 0.90
CA PHE A 63 -6.79 -14.80 1.77
C PHE A 63 -7.98 -14.11 2.41
N THR A 64 -7.95 -13.97 3.74
CA THR A 64 -8.86 -13.11 4.48
C THR A 64 -8.03 -12.30 5.47
N GLY A 65 -8.04 -10.98 5.36
CA GLY A 65 -7.22 -10.13 6.23
C GLY A 65 -6.76 -8.85 5.56
N ILE A 66 -5.64 -8.34 6.04
CA ILE A 66 -5.09 -7.03 5.69
C ILE A 66 -3.57 -7.06 5.50
N TYR A 67 -3.09 -6.26 4.56
CA TYR A 67 -1.69 -5.88 4.37
C TYR A 67 -1.56 -4.35 4.35
N ILE A 68 -0.52 -3.83 5.00
CA ILE A 68 -0.25 -2.40 5.12
C ILE A 68 1.25 -2.19 4.95
N GLY A 69 1.62 -1.27 4.06
CA GLY A 69 3.00 -1.00 3.69
C GLY A 69 3.10 -0.02 2.53
N CYS A 70 4.06 -0.25 1.63
CA CYS A 70 4.08 0.48 0.36
C CYS A 70 2.93 0.02 -0.54
N PHE A 71 2.32 0.94 -1.29
CA PHE A 71 1.22 0.65 -2.20
C PHE A 71 1.58 -0.37 -3.29
N GLU A 72 2.78 -0.29 -3.85
CA GLU A 72 3.28 -1.27 -4.83
C GLU A 72 3.32 -2.68 -4.24
N THR A 73 3.77 -2.82 -2.98
CA THR A 73 3.77 -4.13 -2.31
C THR A 73 2.37 -4.61 -1.97
N ALA A 74 1.45 -3.72 -1.60
CA ALA A 74 0.06 -4.11 -1.38
C ALA A 74 -0.58 -4.69 -2.66
N ILE A 75 -0.26 -4.15 -3.84
CA ILE A 75 -0.67 -4.70 -5.14
C ILE A 75 -0.04 -6.08 -5.38
N GLU A 76 1.29 -6.20 -5.26
CA GLU A 76 1.97 -7.49 -5.48
C GLU A 76 1.48 -8.57 -4.52
N PHE A 77 1.25 -8.20 -3.26
CA PHE A 77 0.69 -9.07 -2.26
C PHE A 77 -0.72 -9.53 -2.67
N ALA A 78 -1.61 -8.62 -3.05
CA ALA A 78 -2.94 -8.97 -3.56
C ALA A 78 -2.89 -9.91 -4.78
N GLN A 79 -1.94 -9.71 -5.69
CA GLN A 79 -1.75 -10.56 -6.86
C GLN A 79 -1.25 -11.97 -6.49
N SER A 80 -0.38 -12.08 -5.48
CA SER A 80 0.17 -13.38 -5.04
C SER A 80 -0.90 -14.36 -4.53
N PHE A 81 -2.00 -13.87 -3.97
CA PHE A 81 -3.11 -14.69 -3.48
C PHE A 81 -4.19 -14.99 -4.53
N GLY A 82 -3.96 -14.67 -5.81
CA GLY A 82 -4.50 -15.50 -6.89
C GLY A 82 -5.38 -14.86 -7.94
N SER A 83 -5.81 -13.61 -7.84
CA SER A 83 -6.71 -13.07 -8.88
C SER A 83 -5.95 -12.21 -9.88
N ASN A 84 -5.66 -12.82 -11.02
CA ASN A 84 -5.54 -12.13 -12.31
C ASN A 84 -6.86 -11.44 -12.72
N LYS A 85 -7.94 -11.57 -11.92
CA LYS A 85 -9.27 -11.02 -12.19
C LYS A 85 -9.42 -9.56 -11.75
N ILE A 86 -8.58 -9.09 -10.82
CA ILE A 86 -8.47 -7.66 -10.52
C ILE A 86 -7.33 -7.07 -11.35
N ASN A 87 -7.70 -6.24 -12.32
CA ASN A 87 -6.74 -5.42 -13.04
C ASN A 87 -6.38 -4.21 -12.17
N PHE A 88 -5.22 -4.27 -11.51
CA PHE A 88 -4.71 -3.19 -10.67
C PHE A 88 -4.09 -2.02 -11.46
N THR A 89 -4.02 -2.07 -12.79
CA THR A 89 -3.49 -0.96 -13.61
C THR A 89 -4.30 0.32 -13.41
N ALA A 90 -5.63 0.26 -13.56
CA ALA A 90 -6.47 1.46 -13.40
C ALA A 90 -6.43 2.01 -11.95
N PRO A 91 -6.53 1.19 -10.89
CA PRO A 91 -6.30 1.66 -9.52
C PRO A 91 -4.93 2.28 -9.30
N LYS A 92 -3.88 1.73 -9.92
CA LYS A 92 -2.52 2.27 -9.83
C LYS A 92 -2.41 3.64 -10.50
N ASP A 93 -2.88 3.76 -11.73
CA ASP A 93 -2.84 5.02 -12.49
C ASP A 93 -3.65 6.11 -11.78
N GLN A 94 -4.82 5.75 -11.24
CA GLN A 94 -5.68 6.67 -10.50
C GLN A 94 -5.03 7.11 -9.18
N CYS A 95 -4.39 6.18 -8.46
CA CYS A 95 -3.60 6.50 -7.29
C CYS A 95 -2.51 7.52 -7.66
N GLU A 96 -1.63 7.21 -8.61
CA GLU A 96 -0.52 8.09 -9.01
C GLU A 96 -0.99 9.49 -9.46
N THR A 97 -2.16 9.55 -10.11
CA THR A 97 -2.79 10.82 -10.49
C THR A 97 -3.24 11.61 -9.27
N ASN A 98 -4.01 10.99 -8.37
CA ASN A 98 -4.57 11.68 -7.19
C ASN A 98 -3.48 12.13 -6.20
N LEU A 99 -2.37 11.41 -6.11
CA LEU A 99 -1.27 11.78 -5.23
C LEU A 99 -0.57 13.09 -5.66
N LYS A 100 -0.70 13.54 -6.91
CA LYS A 100 -0.22 14.87 -7.33
C LYS A 100 -0.94 15.99 -6.57
N ASP A 101 -2.22 15.77 -6.27
CA ASP A 101 -3.08 16.71 -5.54
C ASP A 101 -3.19 16.37 -4.05
N LYS A 102 -2.37 15.44 -3.55
CA LYS A 102 -2.43 14.91 -2.17
C LYS A 102 -3.78 14.31 -1.79
N ASN A 103 -4.52 13.83 -2.78
CA ASN A 103 -5.79 13.16 -2.58
C ASN A 103 -5.56 11.65 -2.42
N PRO A 104 -5.97 11.05 -1.30
CA PRO A 104 -5.97 9.60 -1.15
C PRO A 104 -6.97 8.97 -2.11
N TYR A 105 -6.74 7.71 -2.48
CA TYR A 105 -7.61 6.97 -3.38
C TYR A 105 -7.86 5.56 -2.85
N CYS A 106 -9.10 5.09 -2.92
CA CYS A 106 -9.48 3.72 -2.59
C CYS A 106 -10.28 3.12 -3.74
N TYR A 107 -9.86 1.93 -4.17
CA TYR A 107 -10.58 1.09 -5.11
C TYR A 107 -11.20 -0.09 -4.37
N LYS A 108 -12.50 -0.31 -4.57
CA LYS A 108 -13.24 -1.43 -4.00
C LYS A 108 -13.69 -2.36 -5.12
N HIS A 109 -13.26 -3.60 -5.04
CA HIS A 109 -13.70 -4.69 -5.89
C HIS A 109 -14.70 -5.56 -5.14
N ILE A 110 -15.84 -5.86 -5.78
CA ILE A 110 -16.85 -6.76 -5.24
C ILE A 110 -17.06 -7.88 -6.26
N ALA A 111 -16.94 -9.12 -5.82
CA ALA A 111 -17.14 -10.31 -6.64
C ALA A 111 -17.98 -11.34 -5.88
N THR A 112 -18.52 -12.31 -6.61
CA THR A 112 -19.15 -13.50 -6.04
C THR A 112 -18.15 -14.65 -6.11
N SER A 113 -17.85 -15.27 -4.98
CA SER A 113 -16.99 -16.46 -4.92
C SER A 113 -17.71 -17.69 -5.49
N GLU A 114 -16.96 -18.78 -5.70
CA GLU A 114 -17.48 -20.07 -6.14
C GLU A 114 -18.52 -20.67 -5.18
N TYR A 115 -18.55 -20.21 -3.92
CA TYR A 115 -19.50 -20.64 -2.89
C TYR A 115 -20.71 -19.70 -2.73
N ASN A 116 -20.97 -18.82 -3.71
CA ASN A 116 -22.00 -17.77 -3.64
C ASN A 116 -21.82 -16.77 -2.49
N ALA A 117 -20.64 -16.71 -1.85
CA ALA A 117 -20.33 -15.68 -0.87
C ALA A 117 -19.83 -14.40 -1.55
N THR A 118 -20.24 -13.24 -1.05
CA THR A 118 -19.75 -11.94 -1.52
C THR A 118 -18.34 -11.68 -1.03
N VAL A 119 -17.43 -11.55 -1.98
CA VAL A 119 -16.05 -11.14 -1.78
C VAL A 119 -15.96 -9.64 -1.96
N THR A 120 -15.39 -8.97 -0.98
CA THR A 120 -15.04 -7.56 -1.02
C THR A 120 -13.55 -7.43 -0.81
N SER A 121 -12.89 -6.78 -1.76
CA SER A 121 -11.47 -6.44 -1.66
C SER A 121 -11.29 -4.96 -1.86
N THR A 122 -10.59 -4.32 -0.94
CA THR A 122 -10.33 -2.88 -0.98
C THR A 122 -8.83 -2.68 -1.04
N ILE A 123 -8.39 -1.82 -1.96
CA ILE A 123 -7.03 -1.35 -2.00
C ILE A 123 -7.03 0.17 -1.94
N CYS A 124 -6.26 0.75 -1.02
CA CYS A 124 -6.16 2.19 -0.86
C CYS A 124 -4.71 2.66 -1.00
N CYS A 125 -4.54 3.93 -1.34
CA CYS A 125 -3.26 4.60 -1.35
C CYS A 125 -3.35 6.04 -0.85
N CYS A 126 -2.24 6.53 -0.31
CA CYS A 126 -2.10 7.89 0.20
C CYS A 126 -0.60 8.31 0.24
N ASN A 127 -0.32 9.62 0.27
CA ASN A 127 1.03 10.19 0.12
C ASN A 127 1.49 11.06 1.30
N THR A 128 0.98 10.81 2.50
CA THR A 128 1.47 11.43 3.74
C THR A 128 1.96 10.35 4.70
N ASP A 129 2.89 10.69 5.59
CA ASP A 129 3.44 9.69 6.52
C ASP A 129 2.32 9.07 7.37
N TYR A 130 2.34 7.75 7.51
CA TYR A 130 1.39 6.96 8.31
C TYR A 130 -0.10 7.18 7.96
N CYS A 131 -0.38 7.61 6.72
CA CYS A 131 -1.75 7.89 6.27
C CYS A 131 -2.63 6.65 6.13
N SER A 132 -2.04 5.45 6.11
CA SER A 132 -2.72 4.16 5.97
C SER A 132 -3.72 3.86 7.10
N ARG A 133 -3.53 4.44 8.30
CA ARG A 133 -4.35 4.17 9.49
C ARG A 133 -5.84 4.47 9.27
N THR A 134 -6.16 5.49 8.49
CA THR A 134 -7.53 5.90 8.16
C THR A 134 -8.25 4.89 7.27
N TYR A 135 -7.51 4.02 6.58
CA TYR A 135 -8.01 3.11 5.55
C TYR A 135 -7.92 1.64 5.95
N ALA A 136 -7.62 1.36 7.21
CA ALA A 136 -7.34 0.01 7.73
C ALA A 136 -8.28 -0.37 8.87
N THR A 137 -9.56 -0.48 8.56
CA THR A 137 -10.62 -0.91 9.47
C THR A 137 -10.44 -2.38 9.90
N PRO A 138 -10.66 -2.78 11.18
CA PRO A 138 -10.53 -2.06 12.45
C PRO A 138 -9.15 -2.29 13.09
N HIS A 139 -8.10 -2.50 12.30
CA HIS A 139 -6.77 -2.87 12.79
C HIS A 139 -5.95 -1.67 13.32
N THR A 140 -6.62 -0.57 13.65
CA THR A 140 -6.02 0.69 14.14
C THR A 140 -5.14 0.53 15.37
N ASP A 141 -5.48 -0.45 16.21
CA ASP A 141 -4.80 -0.66 17.49
C ASP A 141 -3.47 -1.41 17.33
N ASN A 142 -3.21 -1.99 16.15
CA ASN A 142 -1.96 -2.71 15.85
C ASN A 142 -0.90 -1.83 15.18
N PHE A 143 -1.18 -0.55 14.95
CA PHE A 143 -0.23 0.39 14.37
C PHE A 143 0.81 0.80 15.39
N GLN A 144 2.03 0.31 15.22
CA GLN A 144 3.19 0.89 15.89
C GLN A 144 3.83 1.92 14.95
N GLU A 145 3.97 3.16 15.43
CA GLU A 145 4.89 4.11 14.82
C GLU A 145 6.28 3.47 14.83
N ILE A 146 6.81 3.15 13.65
CA ILE A 146 8.22 2.78 13.54
C ILE A 146 9.00 4.08 13.76
N GLY A 147 9.25 4.39 15.03
CA GLY A 147 10.11 5.47 15.47
C GLY A 147 11.51 5.28 14.90
N LYS A 148 12.08 6.38 14.43
CA LYS A 148 13.40 6.53 13.82
C LYS A 148 14.52 5.86 14.62
#